data_AF-A0A522V8I5-F1
#
_entry.id   AF-A0A522V8I5-F1
#
_cell.length_a   1.000
_cell.length_b   1.000
_cell.length_c   1.000
_cell.angle_alpha   90.00
_cell.angle_beta   90.00
_cell.angle_gamma   90.00
#
_symmetry.space_group_name_H-M   'P 1'
#
loop_
_entity.id
_entity.type
_entity.pdbx_description
1 polymer ?
#
loop_
_entity_poly.entity_id
_entity_poly.type
_entity_poly.pdbx_seq_one_letter_code
_entity_poly.pdbx_strand_id
1 'polypeptide(L)'
;MEHSDALNAYLEGAVKDVLSLTASVKPDEILVSGRMSRVRGLFDELKGYIEPWRVRRLEGFAARNVKMAAQGAALIASGLAGGVYEELIEVIKIREAKGTSLDHILLPEIETLKKEYGV
;
A
#
# COMPACT_ATOMS: atom_id res chain seq x y z
N MET A 1 -21.40 9.11 -20.15
CA MET A 1 -19.94 9.01 -20.32
C MET A 1 -19.65 7.62 -20.84
N GLU A 2 -19.02 7.46 -21.99
CA GLU A 2 -18.46 6.16 -22.36
C GLU A 2 -17.57 5.70 -21.19
N HIS A 3 -17.84 4.52 -20.64
CA HIS A 3 -17.09 3.90 -19.52
C HIS A 3 -17.41 4.32 -18.07
N SER A 4 -18.57 4.91 -17.78
CA SER A 4 -18.95 5.19 -16.37
C SER A 4 -18.96 3.93 -15.49
N ASP A 5 -19.39 2.80 -16.02
CA ASP A 5 -19.49 1.55 -15.26
C ASP A 5 -18.11 0.99 -14.88
N ALA A 6 -17.12 1.13 -15.78
CA ALA A 6 -15.75 0.71 -15.50
C ALA A 6 -15.09 1.59 -14.43
N LEU A 7 -15.33 2.90 -14.48
CA LEU A 7 -14.86 3.84 -13.45
C LEU A 7 -15.50 3.54 -12.09
N ASN A 8 -16.82 3.33 -12.06
CA ASN A 8 -17.53 2.99 -10.84
C ASN A 8 -17.01 1.68 -10.25
N ALA A 9 -16.84 0.63 -11.06
CA ALA A 9 -16.30 -0.64 -10.60
C ALA A 9 -14.88 -0.51 -10.03
N TYR A 10 -14.03 0.32 -10.66
CA TYR A 10 -12.68 0.59 -10.17
C TYR A 10 -12.69 1.31 -8.80
N LEU A 11 -13.49 2.37 -8.67
CA LEU A 11 -13.62 3.14 -7.44
C LEU A 11 -14.24 2.32 -6.31
N GLU A 12 -15.30 1.57 -6.61
CA GLU A 12 -15.98 0.70 -5.66
C GLU A 12 -15.03 -0.38 -5.12
N GLY A 13 -14.23 -1.01 -6.01
CA GLY A 13 -13.19 -1.96 -5.61
C GLY A 13 -12.18 -1.35 -4.65
N ALA A 14 -11.62 -0.18 -5.00
CA ALA A 14 -10.65 0.50 -4.16
C ALA A 14 -11.22 0.87 -2.78
N VAL A 15 -12.47 1.34 -2.72
CA VAL A 15 -13.15 1.67 -1.46
C VAL A 15 -13.38 0.43 -0.61
N LYS A 16 -13.84 -0.69 -1.22
CA LYS A 16 -14.00 -1.97 -0.52
C LYS A 16 -12.69 -2.48 0.06
N ASP A 17 -11.59 -2.38 -0.70
CA ASP A 17 -10.27 -2.78 -0.23
C ASP A 17 -9.85 -1.95 0.99
N VAL A 18 -10.00 -0.63 0.92
CA VAL A 18 -9.73 0.27 2.05
C VAL A 18 -10.58 -0.09 3.27
N LEU A 19 -11.90 -0.24 3.10
CA LEU A 19 -12.80 -0.61 4.18
C LEU A 19 -12.47 -1.98 4.78
N SER A 20 -12.04 -2.95 3.97
CA SER A 20 -11.64 -4.27 4.46
C SER A 20 -10.46 -4.20 5.43
N LEU A 21 -9.50 -3.31 5.18
CA LEU A 21 -8.35 -3.07 6.07
C LEU A 21 -8.80 -2.47 7.40
N THR A 22 -9.92 -1.74 7.43
CA THR A 22 -10.42 -1.13 8.67
C THR A 22 -10.91 -2.14 9.71
N ALA A 23 -11.15 -3.39 9.29
CA ALA A 23 -11.41 -4.49 10.21
C ALA A 23 -10.18 -4.85 11.08
N SER A 24 -8.97 -4.59 10.56
CA SER A 24 -7.71 -4.91 11.22
C SER A 24 -7.05 -3.70 11.89
N VAL A 25 -7.32 -2.49 11.40
CA VAL A 25 -6.72 -1.24 11.91
C VAL A 25 -7.72 -0.10 11.86
N LYS A 26 -7.74 0.76 12.89
CA LYS A 26 -8.45 2.04 12.84
C LYS A 26 -7.46 3.13 12.38
N PRO A 27 -7.51 3.60 11.12
CA PRO A 27 -6.52 4.55 10.64
C PRO A 27 -6.83 5.96 11.14
N ASP A 28 -5.80 6.72 11.48
CA ASP A 28 -5.90 8.18 11.66
C ASP A 28 -5.94 8.91 10.32
N GLU A 29 -5.29 8.35 9.30
CA GLU A 29 -5.19 8.89 7.95
C GLU A 29 -4.96 7.78 6.91
N ILE A 30 -5.41 8.03 5.69
CA ILE A 30 -5.20 7.17 4.52
C ILE A 30 -4.34 7.92 3.49
N LEU A 31 -3.22 7.31 3.12
CA LEU A 31 -2.28 7.86 2.15
C LEU A 31 -2.37 7.11 0.82
N VAL A 32 -2.73 7.82 -0.25
CA VAL A 32 -2.82 7.26 -1.61
C VAL A 32 -1.53 7.55 -2.36
N SER A 33 -0.84 6.49 -2.77
CA SER A 33 0.42 6.58 -3.51
C SER A 33 0.28 6.15 -4.97
N GLY A 34 1.39 6.14 -5.71
CA GLY A 34 1.44 5.59 -7.07
C GLY A 34 0.80 6.46 -8.16
N ARG A 35 0.64 5.88 -9.35
CA ARG A 35 0.20 6.58 -10.56
C ARG A 35 -1.24 7.08 -10.47
N MET A 36 -2.13 6.26 -9.89
CA MET A 36 -3.54 6.58 -9.70
C MET A 36 -3.69 7.96 -9.04
N SER A 37 -2.96 8.23 -7.95
CA SER A 37 -3.03 9.50 -7.21
C SER A 37 -2.79 10.76 -8.05
N ARG A 38 -2.16 10.62 -9.24
CA ARG A 38 -1.81 11.71 -10.17
C ARG A 38 -2.77 11.84 -11.34
N VAL A 39 -3.69 10.89 -11.52
CA VAL A 39 -4.74 10.97 -12.55
C VAL A 39 -5.72 12.06 -12.14
N ARG A 40 -5.90 13.04 -13.01
CA ARG A 40 -6.78 14.21 -12.76
C ARG A 40 -8.20 13.73 -12.48
N GLY A 41 -8.82 14.28 -11.43
CA GLY A 41 -10.20 13.94 -11.02
C GLY A 41 -10.31 12.64 -10.23
N LEU A 42 -9.60 11.58 -10.63
CA LEU A 42 -9.75 10.25 -10.03
C LEU A 42 -9.40 10.21 -8.53
N PHE A 43 -8.38 10.93 -8.09
CA PHE A 43 -8.05 11.02 -6.66
C PHE A 43 -9.14 11.73 -5.87
N ASP A 44 -9.70 12.80 -6.42
CA ASP A 44 -10.70 13.62 -5.76
C ASP A 44 -12.03 12.87 -5.66
N GLU A 45 -12.39 12.10 -6.69
CA GLU A 45 -13.52 11.16 -6.65
C GLU A 45 -13.33 10.07 -5.59
N LEU A 46 -12.19 9.35 -5.62
CA LEU A 46 -11.91 8.31 -4.62
C LEU A 46 -11.96 8.85 -3.20
N LYS A 47 -11.35 10.02 -2.97
CA LYS A 47 -11.35 10.69 -1.67
C LYS A 47 -12.77 10.97 -1.16
N GLY A 48 -13.71 11.30 -2.04
CA GLY A 48 -15.10 11.55 -1.68
C GLY A 48 -15.84 10.32 -1.14
N TYR A 49 -15.37 9.11 -1.45
CA TYR A 49 -16.00 7.86 -0.99
C TYR A 49 -15.39 7.29 0.29
N ILE A 50 -14.24 7.81 0.74
CA ILE A 50 -13.50 7.28 1.91
C ILE A 50 -13.71 8.21 3.11
N GLU A 51 -14.95 8.28 3.59
CA GLU A 51 -15.32 8.95 4.83
C GLU A 51 -15.32 7.96 6.03
N PRO A 52 -15.07 8.40 7.27
CA PRO A 52 -14.79 9.77 7.71
C PRO A 52 -13.28 10.12 7.74
N TRP A 53 -12.42 9.28 7.16
CA TRP A 53 -10.98 9.41 7.32
C TRP A 53 -10.39 10.57 6.51
N ARG A 54 -9.32 11.16 7.05
CA ARG A 54 -8.51 12.09 6.28
C ARG A 54 -7.80 11.30 5.17
N VAL A 55 -7.96 11.73 3.92
CA VAL A 55 -7.27 11.13 2.76
C VAL A 55 -6.36 12.15 2.11
N ARG A 56 -5.08 11.78 1.92
CA ARG A 56 -4.07 12.61 1.25
C ARG A 56 -3.25 11.80 0.25
N ARG A 57 -2.64 12.51 -0.69
CA ARG A 57 -1.62 11.92 -1.56
C ARG A 57 -0.34 11.73 -0.76
N LEU A 58 0.33 10.58 -0.93
CA LEU A 58 1.66 10.40 -0.40
C LEU A 58 2.65 11.27 -1.20
N GLU A 59 3.31 12.18 -0.50
CA GLU A 59 4.42 12.96 -1.06
C GLU A 59 5.72 12.20 -0.85
N GLY A 60 6.47 12.02 -1.93
CA GLY A 60 7.81 11.46 -1.85
C GLY A 60 8.85 12.50 -1.44
N PHE A 61 10.09 12.07 -1.27
CA PHE A 61 11.23 13.00 -1.25
C PHE A 61 11.28 13.70 -2.61
N ALA A 62 11.69 14.97 -2.63
CA ALA A 62 11.69 15.89 -3.79
C ALA A 62 12.52 15.42 -5.03
N ALA A 63 12.80 14.14 -5.14
CA ALA A 63 13.32 13.44 -6.31
C ALA A 63 12.23 13.30 -7.40
N ARG A 64 12.32 14.18 -8.41
CA ARG A 64 11.33 14.29 -9.52
C ARG A 64 11.11 12.99 -10.30
N ASN A 65 12.12 12.14 -10.42
CA ASN A 65 12.11 10.98 -11.35
C ASN A 65 12.15 9.62 -10.64
N VAL A 66 11.93 9.56 -9.32
CA VAL A 66 12.03 8.31 -8.56
C VAL A 66 10.65 7.86 -8.11
N LYS A 67 10.32 6.58 -8.36
CA LYS A 67 9.08 5.97 -7.88
C LYS A 67 9.08 5.94 -6.35
N MET A 68 7.93 6.20 -5.71
CA MET A 68 7.81 6.16 -4.25
C MET A 68 8.29 4.82 -3.64
N ALA A 69 8.03 3.70 -4.31
CA ALA A 69 8.52 2.38 -3.86
C ALA A 69 10.07 2.31 -3.80
N ALA A 70 10.76 2.90 -4.77
CA ALA A 70 12.22 2.94 -4.78
C ALA A 70 12.77 3.87 -3.68
N GLN A 71 12.07 4.98 -3.40
CA GLN A 71 12.39 5.83 -2.27
C GLN A 71 12.23 5.10 -0.94
N GLY A 72 11.12 4.38 -0.74
CA GLY A 72 10.88 3.56 0.44
C GLY A 72 11.95 2.47 0.63
N ALA A 73 12.38 1.81 -0.45
CA ALA A 73 13.47 0.84 -0.39
C ALA A 73 14.79 1.49 0.08
N ALA A 74 15.10 2.71 -0.37
CA ALA A 74 16.28 3.44 0.09
C ALA A 74 16.19 3.83 1.58
N LEU A 75 15.00 4.21 2.08
CA LEU A 75 14.78 4.45 3.51
C LEU A 75 15.06 3.20 4.33
N ILE A 76 14.48 2.07 3.92
CA ILE A 76 14.64 0.80 4.61
C ILE A 76 16.12 0.38 4.61
N ALA A 77 16.80 0.46 3.47
CA ALA A 77 18.22 0.14 3.37
C ALA A 77 19.07 1.03 4.28
N SER A 78 18.80 2.33 4.32
CA SER A 78 19.48 3.26 5.21
C SER A 78 19.24 2.94 6.68
N GLY A 79 18.00 2.62 7.08
CA GLY A 79 17.69 2.30 8.47
C GLY A 79 18.28 0.98 8.93
N LEU A 80 18.27 -0.05 8.06
CA LEU A 80 18.89 -1.35 8.35
C LEU A 80 20.40 -1.26 8.59
N ALA A 81 21.05 -0.29 7.95
CA ALA A 81 22.48 0.00 8.09
C ALA A 81 22.82 0.91 9.30
N GLY A 82 21.85 1.22 10.18
CA GLY A 82 22.07 2.13 11.32
C GLY A 82 22.14 3.61 10.92
N GLY A 83 21.55 3.97 9.78
CA GLY A 83 21.50 5.34 9.31
C GLY A 83 20.38 6.16 9.95
N VAL A 84 20.10 7.33 9.37
CA VAL A 84 19.14 8.32 9.91
C VAL A 84 17.69 7.81 10.03
N TYR A 85 17.36 6.68 9.40
CA TYR A 85 16.05 6.04 9.45
C TYR A 85 16.03 4.76 10.31
N GLU A 86 17.02 4.55 11.19
CA GLU A 86 17.09 3.37 12.07
C GLU A 86 15.84 3.25 12.96
N GLU A 87 15.38 4.35 13.57
CA GLU A 87 14.19 4.35 14.42
C GLU A 87 12.93 3.87 13.66
N LEU A 88 12.83 4.18 12.36
CA LEU A 88 11.73 3.69 11.53
C LEU A 88 11.72 2.16 11.44
N ILE A 89 12.90 1.53 11.35
CA ILE A 89 13.03 0.07 11.29
C ILE A 89 12.53 -0.59 12.58
N GLU A 90 12.83 0.02 13.72
CA GLU A 90 12.41 -0.47 15.03
C GLU A 90 10.90 -0.28 15.22
N VAL A 91 10.35 0.87 14.84
CA VAL A 91 8.90 1.15 14.94
C VAL A 91 8.07 0.19 14.06
N ILE A 92 8.50 -0.06 12.82
CA ILE A 92 7.79 -0.99 11.93
C ILE A 92 8.15 -2.46 12.20
N LYS A 93 9.10 -2.72 13.11
CA LYS A 93 9.58 -4.05 13.49
C LYS A 93 10.03 -4.90 12.30
N ILE A 94 10.72 -4.31 11.33
CA ILE A 94 11.04 -5.03 10.08
C ILE A 94 11.89 -6.28 10.32
N ARG A 95 12.71 -6.27 11.38
CA ARG A 95 13.61 -7.38 11.75
C ARG A 95 12.85 -8.58 12.32
N GLU A 96 11.63 -8.34 12.80
CA GLU A 96 10.72 -9.37 13.32
C GLU A 96 9.78 -9.92 12.22
N ALA A 97 9.78 -9.32 11.03
CA ALA A 97 8.92 -9.74 9.92
C ALA A 97 9.27 -11.15 9.46
N LYS A 98 8.25 -12.01 9.38
CA LYS A 98 8.36 -13.43 9.01
C LYS A 98 7.13 -13.87 8.25
N GLY A 99 7.25 -15.00 7.55
CA GLY A 99 6.19 -15.52 6.69
C GLY A 99 6.10 -14.79 5.35
N THR A 100 5.14 -15.18 4.54
CA THR A 100 4.92 -14.65 3.18
C THR A 100 3.46 -14.38 2.89
N SER A 101 3.20 -13.69 1.77
CA SER A 101 1.84 -13.48 1.27
C SER A 101 1.09 -14.77 0.95
N LEU A 102 1.78 -15.92 0.89
CA LEU A 102 1.18 -17.23 0.63
C LEU A 102 0.67 -17.92 1.90
N ASP A 103 1.01 -17.43 3.09
CA ASP A 103 0.71 -18.13 4.36
C ASP A 103 -0.77 -18.21 4.71
N HIS A 104 -1.59 -17.35 4.12
CA HIS A 104 -3.02 -17.27 4.40
C HIS A 104 -3.90 -17.73 3.23
N ILE A 105 -3.31 -18.34 2.19
CA ILE A 105 -4.07 -18.94 1.09
C ILE A 105 -4.45 -20.36 1.49
N LEU A 106 -5.75 -20.65 1.56
CA LEU A 106 -6.29 -21.93 2.04
C LEU A 106 -6.58 -22.94 0.91
N LEU A 107 -5.90 -22.79 -0.23
CA LEU A 107 -6.02 -23.70 -1.37
C LEU A 107 -5.08 -24.90 -1.19
N PRO A 108 -5.51 -26.14 -1.48
CA PRO A 108 -4.67 -27.32 -1.33
C PRO A 108 -3.31 -27.22 -2.05
N GLU A 109 -3.25 -26.51 -3.18
CA GLU A 109 -2.07 -26.38 -4.03
C GLU A 109 -1.03 -25.40 -3.48
N ILE A 110 -1.35 -24.61 -2.44
CA ILE A 110 -0.46 -23.56 -1.94
C ILE A 110 0.86 -24.11 -1.42
N GLU A 111 0.83 -25.29 -0.79
CA GLU A 111 2.03 -25.93 -0.23
C GLU A 111 3.01 -26.36 -1.32
N THR A 112 2.49 -26.71 -2.51
CA THR A 112 3.32 -27.00 -3.67
C THR A 112 3.98 -25.72 -4.18
N LEU A 113 3.22 -24.61 -4.28
CA LEU A 113 3.74 -23.33 -4.73
C LEU A 113 4.80 -22.77 -3.76
N LYS A 114 4.56 -22.84 -2.45
CA LYS A 114 5.53 -22.44 -1.43
C LYS A 114 6.88 -23.14 -1.62
N LYS A 115 6.86 -24.46 -1.83
CA LYS A 115 8.07 -25.25 -2.13
C LYS A 115 8.74 -24.82 -3.43
N GLU A 116 7.97 -24.57 -4.49
CA GLU A 116 8.50 -24.14 -5.79
C GLU A 116 9.21 -22.77 -5.69
N TYR A 117 8.63 -21.83 -4.96
CA TYR A 117 9.18 -20.48 -4.77
C TYR A 117 10.20 -20.39 -3.61
N GLY A 118 10.41 -21.46 -2.85
CA GLY A 118 11.34 -21.51 -1.73
C GLY A 118 10.93 -20.62 -0.56
N VAL A 119 9.62 -20.49 -0.31
CA VAL A 119 9.01 -19.65 0.74
C VAL A 119 8.15 -20.44 1.71
#